data_AF-A0A6I1YVX1-F1
#
_entry.id   AF-A0A6I1YVX1-F1
#
_cell.length_a   1.000
_cell.length_b   1.000
_cell.length_c   1.000
_cell.angle_alpha   90.00
_cell.angle_beta   90.00
_cell.angle_gamma   90.00
#
_symmetry.space_group_name_H-M   'P 1'
#
loop_
_entity.id
_entity.type
_entity.pdbx_description
1 polymer ?
#
loop_
_entity_poly.entity_id
_entity_poly.type
_entity_poly.pdbx_seq_one_letter_code
_entity_poly.pdbx_strand_id
1 'polypeptide(L)'
;MLPRTGHPETEVPLAGSVTSLFRGTAAHSPSMAALTREGGDGTGPVDFCIPCNPYFPTPAMYDELAARLREIITYYPSSADAITAELCGLLQLPPQCVAMGNGSTELITWIDHLLVRESLAIPVPTFGRWTDQPMETGKRVDMFPLQEASGFALDLAQYAEFIRRRGTRVAVICNPNNPDGGYLRKQQVVQFMDAMADLDLVIVDESFLEFADAEAEPSVVQEAMLRPNVIVLRSLGKNFGLHGVRFGYLVANPALAGKVRGMLPKWNLNSFAEHVVFMLKEHGPEYAQSLHQVRRDRLEMASHLSALPGLTVYPSQGNFLFVRLPVGAEGTVVRDRMLTEHRILVRECGNKIGSSSRFLRLVVRPQVDVRRLVTGLEQVLYGSRRGAAVPELGTGTSYSSGTAAVDRLVSETNGSGVQGLAAQAQSLAPAPAPAAGTGMPLPAAVQPGAGMPMPAAPQPAPAATAAPAPLPAAPLPAMPLPAVQQPVPAPQPVPAPQPVPAPQPVPVPVPQPVPAPQPVPVPQPVPAPQPVPVPVQQPMAPVPAPSPVPAPTAVPAPAAAVAPTPPGVPARGGLTAAQVRGMTAPASDLTPAPATGWPNAQSWPNAAGMGQQAG
;
A
#
# COMPACT_ATOMS: atom_id res chain seq x y z
N MET A 1 -57.26 35.05 16.25
CA MET A 1 -57.19 33.58 16.29
C MET A 1 -57.33 33.09 14.86
N LEU A 2 -56.19 32.89 14.18
CA LEU A 2 -56.07 32.40 12.81
C LEU A 2 -54.86 31.46 12.80
N PRO A 3 -54.99 30.20 12.35
CA PRO A 3 -53.91 29.23 12.46
C PRO A 3 -52.87 29.47 11.37
N ARG A 4 -51.59 29.50 11.76
CA ARG A 4 -50.46 29.43 10.82
C ARG A 4 -50.35 27.99 10.35
N THR A 5 -50.48 27.79 9.05
CA THR A 5 -50.17 26.56 8.33
C THR A 5 -48.67 26.27 8.46
N GLY A 6 -48.32 25.12 9.04
CA GLY A 6 -46.97 24.61 9.03
C GLY A 6 -46.59 24.17 7.61
N HIS A 7 -45.44 24.63 7.13
CA HIS A 7 -44.77 24.00 6.01
C HIS A 7 -44.19 22.66 6.48
N PRO A 8 -44.32 21.56 5.72
CA PRO A 8 -43.63 20.33 6.04
C PRO A 8 -42.13 20.56 5.83
N GLU A 9 -41.32 20.28 6.87
CA GLU A 9 -39.89 20.11 6.70
C GLU A 9 -39.68 18.98 5.69
N THR A 10 -39.16 19.32 4.51
CA THR A 10 -38.68 18.35 3.54
C THR A 10 -37.49 17.63 4.15
N GLU A 11 -37.71 16.43 4.69
CA GLU A 11 -36.66 15.43 4.86
C GLU A 11 -35.99 15.21 3.50
N VAL A 12 -34.78 15.73 3.35
CA VAL A 12 -33.90 15.34 2.26
C VAL A 12 -33.54 13.87 2.50
N PRO A 13 -33.80 12.95 1.56
CA PRO A 13 -33.45 11.55 1.77
C PRO A 13 -31.93 11.41 1.98
N LEU A 14 -31.53 10.85 3.13
CA LEU A 14 -30.13 10.58 3.53
C LEU A 14 -29.28 9.95 2.40
N ALA A 15 -29.91 9.17 1.51
CA ALA A 15 -29.26 8.51 0.38
C ALA A 15 -28.63 9.49 -0.64
N GLY A 16 -29.22 10.68 -0.81
CA GLY A 16 -28.68 11.73 -1.71
C GLY A 16 -27.46 12.45 -1.12
N SER A 17 -27.38 12.55 0.22
CA SER A 17 -26.33 13.32 0.91
C SER A 17 -24.98 12.59 0.90
N VAL A 18 -24.96 11.32 1.32
CA VAL A 18 -23.70 10.54 1.45
C VAL A 18 -23.06 10.26 0.09
N THR A 19 -23.86 9.92 -0.93
CA THR A 19 -23.35 9.63 -2.28
C THR A 19 -22.85 10.88 -3.01
N SER A 20 -23.33 12.08 -2.61
CA SER A 20 -22.84 13.35 -3.16
C SER A 20 -21.36 13.60 -2.85
N LEU A 21 -20.83 13.04 -1.74
CA LEU A 21 -19.42 13.17 -1.35
C LEU A 21 -18.46 12.64 -2.43
N PHE A 22 -18.88 11.65 -3.22
CA PHE A 22 -18.08 11.08 -4.32
C PHE A 22 -18.06 11.96 -5.57
N ARG A 23 -18.95 12.97 -5.67
CA ARG A 23 -19.00 13.90 -6.83
C ARG A 23 -18.21 15.18 -6.58
N GLY A 24 -18.00 15.56 -5.32
CA GLY A 24 -17.36 16.82 -4.93
C GLY A 24 -15.90 16.71 -4.48
N THR A 25 -15.31 15.52 -4.41
CA THR A 25 -13.94 15.33 -3.90
C THR A 25 -12.94 15.02 -5.03
N ALA A 26 -11.85 15.79 -5.08
CA ALA A 26 -10.68 15.47 -5.91
C ALA A 26 -9.91 14.23 -5.41
N ALA A 27 -10.18 13.80 -4.17
CA ALA A 27 -9.65 12.58 -3.60
C ALA A 27 -10.38 11.35 -4.15
N HIS A 28 -9.64 10.26 -4.38
CA HIS A 28 -10.18 9.02 -4.94
C HIS A 28 -11.33 8.38 -4.13
N SER A 29 -11.50 8.74 -2.86
CA SER A 29 -12.61 8.33 -1.99
C SER A 29 -12.82 9.36 -0.87
N PRO A 30 -14.06 9.63 -0.42
CA PRO A 30 -14.31 10.49 0.72
C PRO A 30 -13.73 9.88 2.00
N SER A 31 -13.38 10.74 2.96
CA SER A 31 -12.83 10.27 4.23
C SER A 31 -13.89 9.55 5.06
N MET A 32 -13.47 8.56 5.85
CA MET A 32 -14.34 7.90 6.82
C MET A 32 -15.00 8.89 7.78
N ALA A 33 -14.27 9.93 8.20
CA ALA A 33 -14.82 10.99 9.04
C ALA A 33 -15.96 11.77 8.33
N ALA A 34 -15.83 12.05 7.03
CA ALA A 34 -16.91 12.67 6.27
C ALA A 34 -18.12 11.74 6.15
N LEU A 35 -17.90 10.46 5.86
CA LEU A 35 -18.95 9.45 5.77
C LEU A 35 -19.69 9.25 7.11
N THR A 36 -18.97 9.23 8.23
CA THR A 36 -19.56 9.13 9.57
C THR A 36 -20.41 10.34 9.92
N ARG A 37 -19.96 11.57 9.57
CA ARG A 37 -20.73 12.80 9.81
C ARG A 37 -22.02 12.85 9.02
N GLU A 38 -21.97 12.49 7.73
CA GLU A 38 -23.16 12.45 6.86
C GLU A 38 -24.10 11.28 7.20
N GLY A 39 -23.59 10.19 7.79
CA GLY A 39 -24.36 9.00 8.15
C GLY A 39 -25.28 9.16 9.37
N GLY A 40 -25.13 10.22 10.17
CA GLY A 40 -26.06 10.64 11.23
C GLY A 40 -26.08 9.81 12.53
N ASP A 41 -25.55 8.59 12.54
CA ASP A 41 -25.60 7.67 13.69
C ASP A 41 -24.29 7.57 14.49
N GLY A 42 -23.28 8.37 14.13
CA GLY A 42 -21.98 8.39 14.78
C GLY A 42 -21.09 7.16 14.50
N THR A 43 -21.57 6.18 13.71
CA THR A 43 -20.79 4.99 13.33
C THR A 43 -20.45 5.02 11.85
N GLY A 44 -19.19 4.85 11.49
CA GLY A 44 -18.79 4.79 10.08
C GLY A 44 -19.26 3.51 9.38
N PRO A 45 -19.29 3.46 8.04
CA PRO A 45 -19.50 2.21 7.32
C PRO A 45 -18.37 1.21 7.59
N VAL A 46 -18.60 -0.08 7.29
CA VAL A 46 -17.52 -1.06 7.25
C VAL A 46 -16.63 -0.75 6.04
N ASP A 47 -15.35 -0.48 6.29
CA ASP A 47 -14.41 -0.02 5.27
C ASP A 47 -13.69 -1.20 4.59
N PHE A 48 -14.12 -1.52 3.37
CA PHE A 48 -13.43 -2.40 2.42
C PHE A 48 -12.63 -1.61 1.37
N CYS A 49 -12.47 -0.29 1.55
CA CYS A 49 -11.84 0.61 0.60
C CYS A 49 -10.37 0.86 0.93
N ILE A 50 -10.02 1.22 2.17
CA ILE A 50 -8.63 1.60 2.53
C ILE A 50 -7.82 0.38 3.01
N PRO A 51 -6.75 -0.03 2.30
CA PRO A 51 -6.00 -1.23 2.67
C PRO A 51 -5.20 -1.03 3.96
N CYS A 52 -5.68 -1.63 5.04
CA CYS A 52 -5.03 -1.64 6.36
C CYS A 52 -4.89 -3.07 6.88
N ASN A 53 -3.98 -3.27 7.83
CA ASN A 53 -4.00 -4.47 8.66
C ASN A 53 -5.08 -4.30 9.74
N PRO A 54 -6.15 -5.13 9.76
CA PRO A 54 -7.21 -5.01 10.76
C PRO A 54 -6.84 -5.62 12.12
N TYR A 55 -5.69 -6.31 12.21
CA TYR A 55 -5.25 -7.06 13.39
C TYR A 55 -4.04 -6.44 14.10
N PHE A 56 -3.59 -5.29 13.63
CA PHE A 56 -2.50 -4.53 14.23
C PHE A 56 -2.81 -3.03 14.07
N PRO A 57 -2.56 -2.17 15.09
CA PRO A 57 -1.98 -2.45 16.41
C PRO A 57 -2.86 -3.31 17.31
N THR A 58 -2.30 -3.81 18.40
CA THR A 58 -3.07 -4.49 19.45
C THR A 58 -3.81 -3.48 20.34
N PRO A 59 -4.87 -3.88 21.07
CA PRO A 59 -5.51 -3.01 22.06
C PRO A 59 -4.52 -2.42 23.08
N ALA A 60 -3.55 -3.21 23.56
CA ALA A 60 -2.54 -2.74 24.50
C ALA A 60 -1.66 -1.62 23.91
N MET A 61 -1.32 -1.69 22.62
CA MET A 61 -0.59 -0.61 21.96
C MET A 61 -1.41 0.68 21.90
N TYR A 62 -2.72 0.59 21.69
CA TYR A 62 -3.60 1.76 21.75
C TYR A 62 -3.66 2.35 23.16
N ASP A 63 -3.72 1.52 24.19
CA ASP A 63 -3.71 1.97 25.59
C ASP A 63 -2.40 2.68 25.93
N GLU A 64 -1.25 2.18 25.46
CA GLU A 64 0.05 2.83 25.64
C GLU A 64 0.11 4.20 24.94
N LEU A 65 -0.32 4.27 23.68
CA LEU A 65 -0.40 5.54 22.94
C LEU A 65 -1.34 6.54 23.63
N ALA A 66 -2.47 6.07 24.18
CA ALA A 66 -3.41 6.90 24.92
C ALA A 66 -2.81 7.43 26.22
N ALA A 67 -2.10 6.58 26.98
CA ALA A 67 -1.43 6.97 28.21
C ALA A 67 -0.33 8.02 27.97
N ARG A 68 0.33 7.98 26.81
CA ARG A 68 1.39 8.92 26.40
C ARG A 68 0.90 10.12 25.58
N LEU A 69 -0.40 10.23 25.32
CA LEU A 69 -0.95 11.21 24.37
C LEU A 69 -0.47 12.65 24.66
N ARG A 70 -0.43 13.06 25.92
CA ARG A 70 0.02 14.40 26.30
C ARG A 70 1.49 14.66 25.91
N GLU A 71 2.37 13.67 26.11
CA GLU A 71 3.79 13.79 25.75
C GLU A 71 3.94 13.84 24.23
N ILE A 72 3.28 12.93 23.53
CA ILE A 72 3.30 12.83 22.05
C ILE A 72 2.91 14.16 21.39
N ILE A 73 1.88 14.84 21.90
CA ILE A 73 1.39 16.08 21.26
C ILE A 73 2.13 17.35 21.70
N THR A 74 2.90 17.31 22.80
CA THR A 74 3.55 18.52 23.35
C THR A 74 5.04 18.59 23.06
N TYR A 75 5.71 17.45 22.81
CA TYR A 75 7.14 17.42 22.53
C TYR A 75 7.43 17.28 21.04
N TYR A 76 8.50 17.95 20.60
CA TYR A 76 9.10 17.66 19.30
C TYR A 76 9.62 16.22 19.31
N PRO A 77 9.55 15.54 18.16
CA PRO A 77 10.12 14.22 18.03
C PRO A 77 11.63 14.26 18.14
N SER A 78 12.22 13.11 18.45
CA SER A 78 13.66 12.88 18.35
C SER A 78 14.21 13.20 16.95
N SER A 79 15.54 13.27 16.83
CA SER A 79 16.16 13.46 15.52
C SER A 79 15.77 12.33 14.55
N ALA A 80 15.67 12.68 13.27
CA ALA A 80 15.39 11.68 12.23
C ALA A 80 16.43 10.54 12.24
N ASP A 81 17.69 10.84 12.57
CA ASP A 81 18.76 9.85 12.70
C ASP A 81 18.49 8.85 13.84
N ALA A 82 18.01 9.32 15.00
CA ALA A 82 17.67 8.45 16.13
C ALA A 82 16.50 7.52 15.78
N ILE A 83 15.41 8.07 15.23
CA ILE A 83 14.24 7.27 14.84
C ILE A 83 14.60 6.29 13.72
N THR A 84 15.43 6.72 12.76
CA THR A 84 15.90 5.86 11.67
C THR A 84 16.78 4.74 12.21
N ALA A 85 17.68 5.02 13.16
CA ALA A 85 18.54 4.01 13.76
C ALA A 85 17.73 2.94 14.50
N GLU A 86 16.71 3.34 15.27
CA GLU A 86 15.81 2.40 15.96
C GLU A 86 15.05 1.50 14.98
N LEU A 87 14.42 2.10 13.96
CA LEU A 87 13.75 1.33 12.92
C LEU A 87 14.74 0.36 12.26
N CYS A 88 15.91 0.86 11.85
CA CYS A 88 16.94 0.07 11.19
C CYS A 88 17.47 -1.08 12.05
N GLY A 89 17.54 -0.92 13.37
CA GLY A 89 17.85 -2.00 14.31
C GLY A 89 16.85 -3.14 14.22
N LEU A 90 15.55 -2.82 14.09
CA LEU A 90 14.49 -3.80 13.88
C LEU A 90 14.58 -4.43 12.49
N LEU A 91 14.72 -3.62 11.43
CA LEU A 91 14.74 -4.12 10.04
C LEU A 91 16.06 -4.83 9.66
N GLN A 92 17.07 -4.78 10.52
CA GLN A 92 18.44 -5.20 10.24
C GLN A 92 19.02 -4.54 8.98
N LEU A 93 18.81 -3.23 8.85
CA LEU A 93 19.31 -2.41 7.74
C LEU A 93 20.35 -1.41 8.22
N PRO A 94 21.32 -1.00 7.38
CA PRO A 94 22.23 0.10 7.71
C PRO A 94 21.49 1.45 7.65
N PRO A 95 21.51 2.28 8.71
CA PRO A 95 20.77 3.55 8.74
C PRO A 95 21.09 4.52 7.58
N GLN A 96 22.34 4.51 7.11
CA GLN A 96 22.76 5.36 5.99
C GLN A 96 22.03 5.04 4.68
N CYS A 97 21.54 3.81 4.53
CA CYS A 97 20.81 3.31 3.36
C CYS A 97 19.30 3.64 3.42
N VAL A 98 18.82 4.24 4.50
CA VAL A 98 17.39 4.48 4.74
C VAL A 98 17.10 5.98 4.77
N ALA A 99 15.97 6.37 4.18
CA ALA A 99 15.37 7.69 4.38
C ALA A 99 13.89 7.52 4.75
N MET A 100 13.52 8.03 5.92
CA MET A 100 12.16 7.96 6.45
C MET A 100 11.38 9.24 6.14
N GLY A 101 10.12 9.12 5.74
CA GLY A 101 9.23 10.25 5.46
C GLY A 101 7.86 10.10 6.11
N ASN A 102 7.01 11.13 5.99
CA ASN A 102 5.62 11.19 6.44
C ASN A 102 4.68 10.35 5.55
N GLY A 103 5.05 9.09 5.37
CA GLY A 103 4.43 8.14 4.46
C GLY A 103 5.14 8.07 3.11
N SER A 104 4.93 6.94 2.44
CA SER A 104 5.54 6.68 1.13
C SER A 104 5.17 7.72 0.07
N THR A 105 4.00 8.34 0.16
CA THR A 105 3.58 9.40 -0.78
C THR A 105 4.49 10.63 -0.75
N GLU A 106 4.96 11.06 0.42
CA GLU A 106 5.93 12.17 0.49
C GLU A 106 7.24 11.78 -0.19
N LEU A 107 7.68 10.54 0.02
CA LEU A 107 8.88 10.02 -0.62
C LEU A 107 8.72 9.91 -2.15
N ILE A 108 7.54 9.57 -2.66
CA ILE A 108 7.23 9.62 -4.11
C ILE A 108 7.43 11.04 -4.64
N THR A 109 6.93 12.05 -3.92
CA THR A 109 7.13 13.46 -4.28
C THR A 109 8.60 13.84 -4.35
N TRP A 110 9.40 13.46 -3.35
CA TRP A 110 10.85 13.75 -3.37
C TRP A 110 11.63 12.96 -4.42
N ILE A 111 11.28 11.68 -4.64
CA ILE A 111 11.85 10.88 -5.73
C ILE A 111 11.58 11.56 -7.07
N ASP A 112 10.34 12.00 -7.29
CA ASP A 112 9.96 12.71 -8.51
C ASP A 112 10.78 14.00 -8.69
N HIS A 113 10.81 14.89 -7.70
CA HIS A 113 11.53 16.17 -7.83
C HIS A 113 13.05 16.03 -7.97
N LEU A 114 13.66 15.04 -7.33
CA LEU A 114 15.12 14.94 -7.25
C LEU A 114 15.73 14.01 -8.29
N LEU A 115 15.00 12.95 -8.68
CA LEU A 115 15.57 11.81 -9.39
C LEU A 115 14.89 11.54 -10.73
N VAL A 116 13.64 11.98 -10.93
CA VAL A 116 12.97 11.87 -12.22
C VAL A 116 13.15 13.17 -12.99
N ARG A 117 13.87 13.11 -14.12
CA ARG A 117 14.13 14.29 -14.96
C ARG A 117 13.04 14.53 -15.98
N GLU A 118 12.92 13.63 -16.95
CA GLU A 118 12.08 13.85 -18.14
C GLU A 118 10.91 12.86 -18.22
N SER A 119 11.14 11.61 -17.82
CA SER A 119 10.18 10.54 -18.08
C SER A 119 10.29 9.40 -17.09
N LEU A 120 9.16 8.72 -16.87
CA LEU A 120 9.09 7.44 -16.19
C LEU A 120 8.09 6.51 -16.84
N ALA A 121 8.41 5.22 -16.83
CA ALA A 121 7.55 4.16 -17.31
C ALA A 121 6.88 3.50 -16.12
N ILE A 122 5.61 3.14 -16.28
CA ILE A 122 4.86 2.46 -15.23
C ILE A 122 3.76 1.54 -15.77
N PRO A 123 3.60 0.32 -15.23
CA PRO A 123 2.45 -0.52 -15.55
C PRO A 123 1.13 0.10 -15.07
N VAL A 124 0.06 -0.05 -15.84
CA VAL A 124 -1.30 0.37 -15.45
C VAL A 124 -2.29 -0.79 -15.62
N PRO A 125 -3.23 -1.01 -14.68
CA PRO A 125 -3.56 -0.15 -13.56
C PRO A 125 -2.56 -0.25 -12.39
N THR A 126 -2.39 0.86 -11.68
CA THR A 126 -1.44 0.96 -10.55
C THR A 126 -1.94 1.96 -9.48
N PHE A 127 -1.10 2.26 -8.51
CA PHE A 127 -1.35 3.31 -7.52
C PHE A 127 -1.20 4.68 -8.19
N GLY A 128 -2.29 5.45 -8.24
CA GLY A 128 -2.38 6.70 -9.02
C GLY A 128 -1.31 7.73 -8.69
N ARG A 129 -0.76 7.73 -7.48
CA ARG A 129 0.32 8.69 -7.15
C ARG A 129 1.59 8.54 -8.00
N TRP A 130 1.84 7.36 -8.56
CA TRP A 130 2.93 7.16 -9.51
C TRP A 130 2.65 7.69 -10.93
N THR A 131 1.38 7.94 -11.27
CA THR A 131 0.99 8.63 -12.53
C THR A 131 0.78 10.13 -12.29
N ASP A 132 0.10 10.49 -11.20
CA ASP A 132 -0.36 11.86 -10.96
C ASP A 132 0.81 12.79 -10.62
N GLN A 133 1.71 12.37 -9.72
CA GLN A 133 2.88 13.18 -9.31
C GLN A 133 3.78 13.63 -10.47
N PRO A 134 4.26 12.74 -11.37
CA PRO A 134 5.07 13.17 -12.51
C PRO A 134 4.29 14.02 -13.52
N MET A 135 2.98 13.76 -13.71
CA MET A 135 2.15 14.59 -14.59
C MET A 135 1.98 16.01 -14.02
N GLU A 136 1.76 16.13 -12.70
CA GLU A 136 1.69 17.40 -11.98
C GLU A 136 2.99 18.22 -12.10
N THR A 137 4.14 17.55 -12.27
CA THR A 137 5.45 18.21 -12.45
C THR A 137 5.90 18.30 -13.90
N GLY A 138 4.99 18.04 -14.86
CA GLY A 138 5.23 18.25 -16.30
C GLY A 138 6.10 17.18 -16.97
N LYS A 139 6.26 16.01 -16.34
CA LYS A 139 7.08 14.89 -16.86
C LYS A 139 6.24 13.94 -17.70
N ARG A 140 6.90 13.28 -18.64
CA ARG A 140 6.27 12.27 -19.49
C ARG A 140 6.05 10.97 -18.71
N VAL A 141 4.82 10.48 -18.70
CA VAL A 141 4.46 9.17 -18.13
C VAL A 141 4.20 8.17 -19.24
N ASP A 142 5.09 7.21 -19.39
CA ASP A 142 5.00 6.13 -20.37
C ASP A 142 4.26 4.93 -19.75
N MET A 143 2.95 4.86 -19.99
CA MET A 143 2.06 3.87 -19.36
C MET A 143 2.11 2.53 -20.12
N PHE A 144 2.44 1.44 -19.42
CA PHE A 144 2.43 0.07 -19.96
C PHE A 144 1.15 -0.66 -19.54
N PRO A 145 0.19 -0.91 -20.45
CA PRO A 145 -1.10 -1.50 -20.08
C PRO A 145 -0.99 -2.99 -19.75
N LEU A 146 -1.33 -3.34 -18.52
CA LEU A 146 -1.51 -4.72 -18.06
C LEU A 146 -2.82 -5.27 -18.62
N GLN A 147 -2.75 -6.43 -19.27
CA GLN A 147 -3.88 -7.00 -19.99
C GLN A 147 -4.78 -7.83 -19.06
N GLU A 148 -6.09 -7.56 -19.07
CA GLU A 148 -7.07 -8.36 -18.32
C GLU A 148 -7.03 -9.83 -18.76
N ALA A 149 -6.84 -10.09 -20.06
CA ALA A 149 -6.76 -11.45 -20.62
C ALA A 149 -5.61 -12.29 -20.02
N SER A 150 -4.56 -11.63 -19.53
CA SER A 150 -3.43 -12.26 -18.83
C SER A 150 -3.55 -12.15 -17.31
N GLY A 151 -4.75 -11.84 -16.79
CA GLY A 151 -4.99 -11.64 -15.37
C GLY A 151 -4.25 -10.43 -14.78
N PHE A 152 -3.98 -9.41 -15.60
CA PHE A 152 -3.14 -8.25 -15.26
C PHE A 152 -1.68 -8.59 -14.91
N ALA A 153 -1.19 -9.78 -15.27
CA ALA A 153 0.21 -10.15 -15.03
C ALA A 153 1.19 -9.22 -15.77
N LEU A 154 2.23 -8.77 -15.07
CA LEU A 154 3.31 -7.97 -15.63
C LEU A 154 4.37 -8.86 -16.27
N ASP A 155 4.46 -8.84 -17.59
CA ASP A 155 5.58 -9.43 -18.34
C ASP A 155 6.76 -8.45 -18.33
N LEU A 156 7.80 -8.79 -17.57
CA LEU A 156 8.99 -7.95 -17.39
C LEU A 156 9.82 -7.82 -18.67
N ALA A 157 9.81 -8.81 -19.58
CA ALA A 157 10.54 -8.74 -20.83
C ALA A 157 9.87 -7.76 -21.79
N GLN A 158 8.55 -7.86 -21.93
CA GLN A 158 7.77 -6.90 -22.73
C GLN A 158 7.83 -5.48 -22.16
N TYR A 159 7.82 -5.36 -20.84
CA TYR A 159 7.94 -4.07 -20.17
C TYR A 159 9.33 -3.44 -20.37
N ALA A 160 10.39 -4.24 -20.25
CA ALA A 160 11.74 -3.82 -20.58
C ALA A 160 11.84 -3.32 -22.03
N GLU A 161 11.32 -4.09 -22.99
CA GLU A 161 11.32 -3.68 -24.40
C GLU A 161 10.53 -2.38 -24.63
N PHE A 162 9.38 -2.23 -23.96
CA PHE A 162 8.60 -1.00 -23.98
C PHE A 162 9.40 0.21 -23.49
N ILE A 163 10.08 0.10 -22.33
CA ILE A 163 10.94 1.15 -21.79
C ILE A 163 12.01 1.56 -22.81
N ARG A 164 12.68 0.58 -23.44
CA ARG A 164 13.70 0.83 -24.46
C ARG A 164 13.14 1.55 -25.68
N ARG A 165 12.03 1.07 -26.23
CA ARG A 165 11.38 1.68 -27.41
C ARG A 165 10.93 3.12 -27.16
N ARG A 166 10.48 3.41 -25.94
CA ARG A 166 10.06 4.77 -25.53
C ARG A 166 11.23 5.68 -25.17
N GLY A 167 12.43 5.14 -24.99
CA GLY A 167 13.60 5.89 -24.53
C GLY A 167 13.41 6.43 -23.10
N THR A 168 12.59 5.75 -22.28
CA THR A 168 12.28 6.18 -20.92
C THR A 168 13.46 5.89 -19.99
N ARG A 169 13.74 6.81 -19.05
CA ARG A 169 14.95 6.74 -18.21
C ARG A 169 14.70 6.29 -16.77
N VAL A 170 13.44 6.26 -16.34
CA VAL A 170 13.03 5.76 -15.01
C VAL A 170 11.98 4.67 -15.18
N ALA A 171 12.09 3.58 -14.43
CA ALA A 171 11.09 2.50 -14.41
C ALA A 171 10.50 2.32 -13.02
N VAL A 172 9.18 2.14 -12.93
CA VAL A 172 8.49 1.80 -11.67
C VAL A 172 7.91 0.40 -11.74
N ILE A 173 8.05 -0.36 -10.66
CA ILE A 173 7.38 -1.64 -10.40
C ILE A 173 6.74 -1.55 -9.01
N CYS A 174 5.43 -1.81 -8.91
CA CYS A 174 4.77 -2.03 -7.63
C CYS A 174 4.65 -3.53 -7.39
N ASN A 175 5.15 -4.04 -6.26
CA ASN A 175 5.19 -5.48 -5.99
C ASN A 175 4.96 -5.78 -4.48
N PRO A 176 3.78 -6.32 -4.07
CA PRO A 176 2.59 -6.57 -4.89
C PRO A 176 1.97 -5.30 -5.51
N ASN A 177 1.41 -5.41 -6.71
CA ASN A 177 0.78 -4.27 -7.39
C ASN A 177 -0.58 -3.89 -6.76
N ASN A 178 -0.97 -2.64 -6.91
CA ASN A 178 -2.27 -2.12 -6.46
C ASN A 178 -2.96 -1.45 -7.66
N PRO A 179 -4.09 -1.97 -8.17
CA PRO A 179 -5.14 -2.60 -7.37
C PRO A 179 -5.24 -4.12 -7.48
N ASP A 180 -4.57 -4.76 -8.45
CA ASP A 180 -4.77 -6.16 -8.83
C ASP A 180 -4.20 -7.16 -7.80
N GLY A 181 -3.17 -6.77 -7.06
CA GLY A 181 -2.50 -7.64 -6.09
C GLY A 181 -1.45 -8.56 -6.71
N GLY A 182 -1.16 -8.40 -8.00
CA GLY A 182 -0.18 -9.19 -8.75
C GLY A 182 1.21 -9.12 -8.13
N TYR A 183 1.91 -10.25 -8.21
CA TYR A 183 3.19 -10.46 -7.54
C TYR A 183 4.24 -11.00 -8.49
N LEU A 184 5.43 -10.43 -8.41
CA LEU A 184 6.64 -10.89 -9.05
C LEU A 184 7.56 -11.50 -8.01
N ARG A 185 8.14 -12.66 -8.32
CA ARG A 185 9.13 -13.27 -7.44
C ARG A 185 10.39 -12.42 -7.35
N LYS A 186 11.07 -12.47 -6.21
CA LYS A 186 12.31 -11.71 -5.95
C LYS A 186 13.32 -11.84 -7.11
N GLN A 187 13.59 -13.06 -7.56
CA GLN A 187 14.55 -13.31 -8.64
C GLN A 187 14.17 -12.64 -9.97
N GLN A 188 12.87 -12.55 -10.28
CA GLN A 188 12.41 -11.89 -11.51
C GLN A 188 12.65 -10.37 -11.43
N VAL A 189 12.38 -9.76 -10.28
CA VAL A 189 12.65 -8.34 -10.05
C VAL A 189 14.16 -8.06 -10.10
N VAL A 190 15.00 -8.95 -9.55
CA VAL A 190 16.47 -8.84 -9.64
C VAL A 190 16.96 -8.88 -11.08
N GLN A 191 16.50 -9.86 -11.87
CA GLN A 191 16.84 -9.95 -13.30
C GLN A 191 16.43 -8.70 -14.07
N PHE A 192 15.27 -8.12 -13.76
CA PHE A 192 14.83 -6.87 -14.36
C PHE A 192 15.74 -5.70 -13.98
N MET A 193 16.11 -5.57 -12.69
CA MET A 193 17.05 -4.54 -12.23
C MET A 193 18.41 -4.65 -12.95
N ASP A 194 18.91 -5.87 -13.13
CA ASP A 194 20.18 -6.10 -13.83
C ASP A 194 20.08 -5.75 -15.32
N ALA A 195 18.97 -6.11 -15.98
CA ALA A 195 18.71 -5.74 -17.37
C ALA A 195 18.54 -4.23 -17.57
N MET A 196 18.12 -3.51 -16.53
CA MET A 196 17.86 -2.06 -16.52
C MET A 196 18.96 -1.26 -15.79
N ALA A 197 20.16 -1.84 -15.61
CA ALA A 197 21.25 -1.21 -14.87
C ALA A 197 21.73 0.12 -15.47
N ASP A 198 21.49 0.37 -16.76
CA ASP A 198 21.81 1.62 -17.44
C ASP A 198 20.72 2.69 -17.34
N LEU A 199 19.55 2.42 -16.75
CA LEU A 199 18.53 3.43 -16.49
C LEU A 199 19.00 4.40 -15.39
N ASP A 200 18.46 5.62 -15.41
CA ASP A 200 18.76 6.63 -14.39
C ASP A 200 18.22 6.19 -13.02
N LEU A 201 17.07 5.50 -13.00
CA LEU A 201 16.46 4.99 -11.78
C LEU A 201 15.50 3.81 -12.05
N VAL A 202 15.55 2.78 -11.20
CA VAL A 202 14.54 1.74 -11.07
C VAL A 202 13.93 1.86 -9.68
N ILE A 203 12.61 1.97 -9.61
CA ILE A 203 11.86 2.10 -8.37
C ILE A 203 11.03 0.85 -8.17
N VAL A 204 11.17 0.22 -6.99
CA VAL A 204 10.35 -0.91 -6.56
C VAL A 204 9.52 -0.49 -5.35
N ASP A 205 8.20 -0.37 -5.53
CA ASP A 205 7.27 -0.08 -4.44
C ASP A 205 6.80 -1.39 -3.78
N GLU A 206 7.38 -1.69 -2.62
CA GLU A 206 7.10 -2.85 -1.78
C GLU A 206 6.07 -2.52 -0.67
N SER A 207 5.23 -1.49 -0.85
CA SER A 207 4.28 -1.03 0.18
C SER A 207 3.31 -2.10 0.74
N PHE A 208 3.14 -3.23 0.06
CA PHE A 208 2.24 -4.31 0.46
C PHE A 208 2.96 -5.64 0.70
N LEU A 209 4.30 -5.64 0.65
CA LEU A 209 5.08 -6.86 0.59
C LEU A 209 4.98 -7.71 1.86
N GLU A 210 4.76 -7.11 3.03
CA GLU A 210 4.64 -7.87 4.28
C GLU A 210 3.44 -8.84 4.29
N PHE A 211 2.43 -8.58 3.45
CA PHE A 211 1.27 -9.48 3.28
C PHE A 211 1.54 -10.64 2.31
N ALA A 212 2.65 -10.63 1.58
CA ALA A 212 3.01 -11.71 0.66
C ALA A 212 3.40 -12.98 1.44
N ASP A 213 3.02 -14.12 0.89
CA ASP A 213 3.32 -15.48 1.38
C ASP A 213 3.81 -16.42 0.26
N ALA A 214 4.06 -15.87 -0.94
CA ALA A 214 4.57 -16.62 -2.08
C ALA A 214 6.04 -17.08 -1.93
N GLU A 215 6.85 -16.35 -1.14
CA GLU A 215 8.27 -16.64 -0.90
C GLU A 215 8.61 -16.26 0.56
N ALA A 216 9.59 -16.96 1.15
CA ALA A 216 10.04 -16.67 2.51
C ALA A 216 10.75 -15.31 2.62
N GLU A 217 11.54 -14.95 1.61
CA GLU A 217 12.29 -13.68 1.54
C GLU A 217 11.97 -12.93 0.25
N PRO A 218 10.79 -12.29 0.15
CA PRO A 218 10.28 -11.75 -1.11
C PRO A 218 10.91 -10.40 -1.50
N SER A 219 11.63 -9.74 -0.57
CA SER A 219 12.12 -8.37 -0.77
C SER A 219 13.43 -8.25 -1.52
N VAL A 220 13.56 -7.16 -2.27
CA VAL A 220 14.78 -6.72 -2.97
C VAL A 220 15.52 -5.57 -2.24
N VAL A 221 15.20 -5.24 -0.99
CA VAL A 221 15.91 -4.16 -0.25
C VAL A 221 17.43 -4.34 -0.18
N GLN A 222 17.90 -5.60 -0.03
CA GLN A 222 19.34 -5.90 -0.02
C GLN A 222 19.98 -5.60 -1.37
N GLU A 223 19.27 -5.87 -2.45
CA GLU A 223 19.72 -5.64 -3.82
C GLU A 223 19.76 -4.15 -4.16
N ALA A 224 18.82 -3.37 -3.61
CA ALA A 224 18.76 -1.91 -3.77
C ALA A 224 19.94 -1.19 -3.11
N MET A 225 20.41 -1.68 -1.96
CA MET A 225 21.57 -1.09 -1.26
C MET A 225 22.88 -1.24 -2.05
N LEU A 226 22.96 -2.23 -2.94
CA LEU A 226 24.15 -2.52 -3.74
C LEU A 226 24.16 -1.80 -5.09
N ARG A 227 23.01 -1.30 -5.56
CA ARG A 227 22.87 -0.75 -6.91
C ARG A 227 22.83 0.78 -6.90
N PRO A 228 23.55 1.45 -7.83
CA PRO A 228 23.66 2.91 -7.86
C PRO A 228 22.35 3.61 -8.27
N ASN A 229 21.41 2.88 -8.88
CA ASN A 229 20.21 3.39 -9.52
C ASN A 229 18.92 2.70 -9.06
N VAL A 230 18.90 2.03 -7.90
CA VAL A 230 17.69 1.36 -7.39
C VAL A 230 17.21 1.99 -6.09
N ILE A 231 15.90 2.22 -6.00
CA ILE A 231 15.21 2.58 -4.76
C ILE A 231 14.09 1.58 -4.50
N VAL A 232 14.02 1.09 -3.26
CA VAL A 232 12.87 0.35 -2.76
C VAL A 232 12.07 1.24 -1.83
N LEU A 233 10.77 1.36 -2.07
CA LEU A 233 9.84 2.15 -1.25
C LEU A 233 8.97 1.23 -0.40
N ARG A 234 8.77 1.57 0.88
CA ARG A 234 7.91 0.83 1.79
C ARG A 234 6.99 1.75 2.59
N SER A 235 5.82 1.23 2.93
CA SER A 235 4.76 1.95 3.63
C SER A 235 4.37 1.19 4.89
N LEU A 236 4.62 1.79 6.04
CA LEU A 236 4.31 1.17 7.32
C LEU A 236 2.88 1.44 7.78
N GLY A 237 2.27 2.56 7.33
CA GLY A 237 0.87 2.84 7.64
C GLY A 237 -0.12 1.75 7.18
N LYS A 238 0.23 0.98 6.14
CA LYS A 238 -0.60 -0.12 5.61
C LYS A 238 -0.49 -1.38 6.47
N ASN A 239 0.72 -1.89 6.65
CA ASN A 239 0.96 -3.14 7.35
C ASN A 239 0.76 -3.04 8.86
N PHE A 240 0.91 -1.86 9.46
CA PHE A 240 0.64 -1.62 10.89
C PHE A 240 -0.78 -1.12 11.16
N GLY A 241 -1.61 -0.92 10.15
CA GLY A 241 -2.97 -0.39 10.33
C GLY A 241 -3.03 1.08 10.81
N LEU A 242 -1.90 1.80 10.76
CA LEU A 242 -1.74 3.15 11.32
C LEU A 242 -1.61 4.23 10.24
N HIS A 243 -2.54 4.26 9.27
CA HIS A 243 -2.48 5.25 8.19
C HIS A 243 -2.44 6.70 8.67
N GLY A 244 -3.14 7.02 9.75
CA GLY A 244 -3.23 8.37 10.31
C GLY A 244 -1.91 8.90 10.88
N VAL A 245 -0.99 8.00 11.28
CA VAL A 245 0.33 8.36 11.83
C VAL A 245 1.29 8.86 10.75
N ARG A 246 1.03 8.57 9.47
CA ARG A 246 1.85 9.04 8.34
C ARG A 246 3.34 8.67 8.46
N PHE A 247 3.70 7.44 8.12
CA PHE A 247 5.11 7.02 8.17
C PHE A 247 5.41 5.94 7.12
N GLY A 248 6.59 6.05 6.52
CA GLY A 248 7.10 5.17 5.47
C GLY A 248 8.59 5.46 5.27
N TYR A 249 9.26 4.61 4.51
CA TYR A 249 10.68 4.74 4.27
C TYR A 249 11.05 4.25 2.89
N LEU A 250 12.20 4.70 2.41
CA LEU A 250 12.87 4.10 1.26
C LEU A 250 14.19 3.49 1.70
N VAL A 251 14.61 2.47 0.95
CA VAL A 251 15.91 1.83 1.07
C VAL A 251 16.63 1.95 -0.27
N ALA A 252 17.88 2.41 -0.24
CA ALA A 252 18.74 2.54 -1.41
C ALA A 252 20.20 2.48 -0.98
N ASN A 253 21.13 2.55 -1.92
CA ASN A 253 22.52 2.80 -1.57
C ASN A 253 22.66 4.13 -0.76
N PRO A 254 23.73 4.29 0.05
CA PRO A 254 23.89 5.46 0.91
C PRO A 254 23.85 6.81 0.19
N ALA A 255 24.31 6.88 -1.07
CA ALA A 255 24.33 8.11 -1.84
C ALA A 255 22.93 8.53 -2.31
N LEU A 256 22.12 7.59 -2.80
CA LEU A 256 20.72 7.85 -3.19
C LEU A 256 19.85 8.14 -1.96
N ALA A 257 19.96 7.33 -0.92
CA ALA A 257 19.24 7.55 0.33
C ALA A 257 19.60 8.91 0.94
N GLY A 258 20.89 9.26 0.93
CA GLY A 258 21.39 10.55 1.41
C GLY A 258 20.86 11.75 0.62
N LYS A 259 20.70 11.64 -0.71
CA LYS A 259 20.09 12.70 -1.54
C LYS A 259 18.66 13.00 -1.12
N VAL A 260 17.85 11.97 -0.92
CA VAL A 260 16.45 12.17 -0.47
C VAL A 260 16.43 12.67 0.97
N ARG A 261 17.20 12.05 1.87
CA ARG A 261 17.27 12.44 3.29
C ARG A 261 17.67 13.90 3.48
N GLY A 262 18.59 14.42 2.66
CA GLY A 262 19.04 15.81 2.71
C GLY A 262 17.97 16.85 2.33
N MET A 263 16.89 16.42 1.68
CA MET A 263 15.79 17.31 1.26
C MET A 263 14.58 17.27 2.20
N LEU A 264 14.54 16.29 3.11
CA LEU A 264 13.45 16.17 4.07
C LEU A 264 13.53 17.30 5.11
N PRO A 265 12.38 17.89 5.51
CA PRO A 265 12.35 18.89 6.57
C PRO A 265 12.96 18.42 7.89
N LYS A 266 13.43 19.36 8.71
CA LYS A 266 13.74 19.06 10.11
C LYS A 266 12.44 18.72 10.86
N TRP A 267 12.51 17.76 11.76
CA TRP A 267 11.33 17.22 12.46
C TRP A 267 10.22 16.78 11.51
N ASN A 268 10.61 16.23 10.34
CA ASN A 268 9.65 15.75 9.36
C ASN A 268 8.78 14.64 9.96
N LEU A 269 9.39 13.57 10.46
CA LEU A 269 8.65 12.53 11.17
C LEU A 269 7.97 13.11 12.40
N ASN A 270 6.71 12.77 12.60
CA ASN A 270 5.92 13.22 13.73
C ASN A 270 6.12 12.32 14.97
N SER A 271 5.79 12.85 16.15
CA SER A 271 5.98 12.17 17.44
C SER A 271 5.16 10.88 17.59
N PHE A 272 4.03 10.73 16.89
CA PHE A 272 3.30 9.45 16.87
C PHE A 272 4.11 8.37 16.14
N ALA A 273 4.72 8.71 15.01
CA ALA A 273 5.56 7.77 14.25
C ALA A 273 6.77 7.32 15.07
N GLU A 274 7.38 8.22 15.83
CA GLU A 274 8.44 7.89 16.78
C GLU A 274 7.97 6.87 17.82
N HIS A 275 6.89 7.16 18.56
CA HIS A 275 6.42 6.25 19.61
C HIS A 275 6.08 4.86 19.06
N VAL A 276 5.47 4.82 17.86
CA VAL A 276 5.20 3.56 17.15
C VAL A 276 6.50 2.83 16.80
N VAL A 277 7.53 3.51 16.30
CA VAL A 277 8.81 2.85 15.98
C VAL A 277 9.44 2.22 17.22
N PHE A 278 9.45 2.96 18.34
CA PHE A 278 10.10 2.50 19.57
C PHE A 278 9.36 1.35 20.27
N MET A 279 8.02 1.32 20.19
CA MET A 279 7.22 0.25 20.81
C MET A 279 7.28 -1.07 20.02
N LEU A 280 7.59 -1.03 18.72
CA LEU A 280 7.53 -2.23 17.86
C LEU A 280 8.41 -3.38 18.36
N LYS A 281 9.57 -3.06 18.96
CA LYS A 281 10.48 -4.07 19.51
C LYS A 281 9.80 -5.02 20.51
N GLU A 282 8.73 -4.57 21.16
CA GLU A 282 8.00 -5.31 22.19
C GLU A 282 6.80 -6.08 21.62
N HIS A 283 6.43 -5.84 20.36
CA HIS A 283 5.22 -6.35 19.71
C HIS A 283 5.47 -7.19 18.45
N GLY A 284 6.69 -7.70 18.30
CA GLY A 284 7.09 -8.53 17.18
C GLY A 284 6.23 -9.78 16.94
N PRO A 285 5.98 -10.60 17.98
CA PRO A 285 5.13 -11.78 17.87
C PRO A 285 3.70 -11.46 17.43
N GLU A 286 3.09 -10.41 17.99
CA GLU A 286 1.75 -9.97 17.66
C GLU A 286 1.67 -9.42 16.23
N TYR A 287 2.69 -8.68 15.79
CA TYR A 287 2.80 -8.23 14.42
C TYR A 287 2.89 -9.41 13.44
N ALA A 288 3.76 -10.38 13.69
CA ALA A 288 3.88 -11.58 12.84
C ALA A 288 2.56 -12.37 12.78
N GLN A 289 1.91 -12.56 13.92
CA GLN A 289 0.61 -13.23 14.01
C GLN A 289 -0.48 -12.48 13.23
N SER A 290 -0.48 -11.15 13.27
CA SER A 290 -1.43 -10.32 12.53
C SER A 290 -1.31 -10.53 11.01
N LEU A 291 -0.08 -10.61 10.48
CA LEU A 291 0.18 -10.86 9.05
C LEU A 291 -0.29 -12.26 8.65
N HIS A 292 -0.04 -13.26 9.49
CA HIS A 292 -0.52 -14.64 9.26
C HIS A 292 -2.05 -14.68 9.19
N GLN A 293 -2.73 -13.94 10.07
CA GLN A 293 -4.18 -13.86 10.05
C GLN A 293 -4.71 -13.18 8.79
N VAL A 294 -4.11 -12.08 8.34
CA VAL A 294 -4.48 -11.42 7.07
C VAL A 294 -4.29 -12.37 5.88
N ARG A 295 -3.19 -13.12 5.82
CA ARG A 295 -2.92 -14.07 4.73
C ARG A 295 -3.99 -15.17 4.66
N ARG A 296 -4.34 -15.77 5.80
CA ARG A 296 -5.42 -16.75 5.88
C ARG A 296 -6.75 -16.15 5.42
N ASP A 297 -7.10 -14.99 5.97
CA ASP A 297 -8.40 -14.37 5.69
C ASP A 297 -8.51 -13.89 4.24
N ARG A 298 -7.40 -13.55 3.59
CA ARG A 298 -7.35 -13.28 2.14
C ARG A 298 -7.81 -14.49 1.32
N LEU A 299 -7.32 -15.69 1.66
CA LEU A 299 -7.69 -16.92 0.96
C LEU A 299 -9.16 -17.28 1.21
N GLU A 300 -9.63 -17.17 2.45
CA GLU A 300 -11.03 -17.42 2.80
C GLU A 300 -11.98 -16.42 2.10
N MET A 301 -11.63 -15.13 2.12
CA MET A 301 -12.41 -14.09 1.42
C MET A 301 -12.44 -14.32 -0.09
N ALA A 302 -11.31 -14.71 -0.70
CA ALA A 302 -11.26 -15.04 -2.13
C ALA A 302 -12.19 -16.22 -2.47
N SER A 303 -12.23 -17.26 -1.62
CA SER A 303 -13.13 -18.39 -1.77
C SER A 303 -14.60 -17.98 -1.69
N HIS A 304 -14.98 -17.18 -0.68
CA HIS A 304 -16.36 -16.70 -0.54
C HIS A 304 -16.81 -15.82 -1.71
N LEU A 305 -15.95 -14.90 -2.17
CA LEU A 305 -16.28 -14.02 -3.30
C LEU A 305 -16.38 -14.78 -4.62
N SER A 306 -15.52 -15.79 -4.83
CA SER A 306 -15.53 -16.62 -6.04
C SER A 306 -16.77 -17.50 -6.15
N ALA A 307 -17.49 -17.74 -5.05
CA ALA A 307 -18.75 -18.46 -5.06
C ALA A 307 -19.94 -17.63 -5.59
N LEU A 308 -19.79 -16.30 -5.72
CA LEU A 308 -20.85 -15.44 -6.24
C LEU A 308 -20.91 -15.49 -7.78
N PRO A 309 -22.08 -15.77 -8.40
CA PRO A 309 -22.18 -15.98 -9.85
C PRO A 309 -21.72 -14.81 -10.72
N GLY A 310 -20.72 -15.05 -11.58
CA GLY A 310 -20.24 -14.05 -12.55
C GLY A 310 -19.23 -13.06 -11.99
N LEU A 311 -18.87 -13.15 -10.70
CA LEU A 311 -17.68 -12.47 -10.19
C LEU A 311 -16.42 -13.21 -10.66
N THR A 312 -15.37 -12.45 -10.92
CA THR A 312 -14.02 -13.00 -11.13
C THR A 312 -13.08 -12.36 -10.13
N VAL A 313 -12.46 -13.18 -9.28
CA VAL A 313 -11.52 -12.74 -8.25
C VAL A 313 -10.10 -13.02 -8.74
N TYR A 314 -9.26 -11.99 -8.79
CA TYR A 314 -7.86 -12.15 -9.21
C TYR A 314 -6.99 -12.55 -8.01
N PRO A 315 -5.99 -13.44 -8.21
CA PRO A 315 -5.03 -13.80 -7.17
C PRO A 315 -4.28 -12.57 -6.66
N SER A 316 -3.99 -12.53 -5.36
CA SER A 316 -3.34 -11.38 -4.73
C SER A 316 -2.32 -11.82 -3.68
N GLN A 317 -1.22 -11.08 -3.60
CA GLN A 317 -0.24 -11.14 -2.52
C GLN A 317 -0.27 -9.90 -1.62
N GLY A 318 -1.19 -8.96 -1.85
CA GLY A 318 -1.48 -7.84 -0.94
C GLY A 318 -2.54 -8.18 0.11
N ASN A 319 -3.03 -7.19 0.85
CA ASN A 319 -4.16 -7.30 1.80
C ASN A 319 -5.49 -6.86 1.18
N PHE A 320 -5.69 -7.11 -0.11
CA PHE A 320 -6.89 -6.78 -0.86
C PHE A 320 -7.04 -7.72 -2.05
N LEU A 321 -8.25 -7.80 -2.59
CA LEU A 321 -8.58 -8.57 -3.78
C LEU A 321 -9.14 -7.65 -4.86
N PHE A 322 -8.69 -7.86 -6.09
CA PHE A 322 -9.28 -7.21 -7.25
C PHE A 322 -10.36 -8.12 -7.82
N VAL A 323 -11.52 -7.54 -8.09
CA VAL A 323 -12.73 -8.28 -8.43
C VAL A 323 -13.38 -7.65 -9.64
N ARG A 324 -13.57 -8.44 -10.68
CA ARG A 324 -14.43 -8.05 -11.79
C ARG A 324 -15.87 -8.44 -11.49
N LEU A 325 -16.77 -7.48 -11.66
CA LEU A 325 -18.20 -7.63 -11.51
C LEU A 325 -18.83 -8.39 -12.69
N PRO A 326 -20.03 -8.97 -12.50
CA PRO A 326 -20.79 -9.61 -13.58
C PRO A 326 -21.10 -8.63 -14.73
N VAL A 327 -21.36 -9.18 -15.91
CA VAL A 327 -21.76 -8.38 -17.08
C VAL A 327 -23.03 -7.58 -16.74
N GLY A 328 -23.01 -6.29 -17.07
CA GLY A 328 -24.11 -5.34 -16.83
C GLY A 328 -24.13 -4.73 -15.42
N ALA A 329 -23.20 -5.10 -14.54
CA ALA A 329 -23.02 -4.42 -13.25
C ALA A 329 -21.97 -3.30 -13.36
N GLU A 330 -22.34 -2.13 -12.85
CA GLU A 330 -21.48 -0.94 -12.80
C GLU A 330 -20.96 -0.72 -11.38
N GLY A 331 -19.64 -0.58 -11.23
CA GLY A 331 -18.99 -0.50 -9.92
C GLY A 331 -19.39 0.71 -9.09
N THR A 332 -19.73 1.84 -9.73
CA THR A 332 -20.23 3.03 -9.02
C THR A 332 -21.61 2.76 -8.42
N VAL A 333 -22.49 2.11 -9.17
CA VAL A 333 -23.82 1.68 -8.70
C VAL A 333 -23.70 0.67 -7.58
N VAL A 334 -22.82 -0.34 -7.74
CA VAL A 334 -22.57 -1.34 -6.68
C VAL A 334 -22.03 -0.66 -5.43
N ARG A 335 -21.05 0.24 -5.55
CA ARG A 335 -20.52 1.01 -4.42
C ARG A 335 -21.60 1.79 -3.69
N ASP A 336 -22.40 2.56 -4.45
CA ASP A 336 -23.41 3.43 -3.86
C ASP A 336 -24.47 2.62 -3.12
N ARG A 337 -24.94 1.52 -3.72
CA ARG A 337 -25.92 0.61 -3.08
C ARG A 337 -25.33 -0.13 -1.88
N MET A 338 -24.09 -0.62 -1.95
CA MET A 338 -23.42 -1.24 -0.80
C MET A 338 -23.29 -0.25 0.37
N LEU A 339 -23.03 1.01 0.08
CA LEU A 339 -22.91 2.05 1.10
C LEU A 339 -24.27 2.41 1.71
N THR A 340 -25.31 2.63 0.89
CA THR A 340 -26.62 3.09 1.35
C THR A 340 -27.48 1.97 1.93
N GLU A 341 -27.47 0.78 1.33
CA GLU A 341 -28.32 -0.36 1.72
C GLU A 341 -27.66 -1.24 2.80
N HIS A 342 -26.32 -1.30 2.84
CA HIS A 342 -25.60 -2.22 3.73
C HIS A 342 -24.58 -1.54 4.66
N ARG A 343 -24.37 -0.23 4.55
CA ARG A 343 -23.33 0.52 5.28
C ARG A 343 -21.93 -0.08 5.08
N ILE A 344 -21.62 -0.47 3.85
CA ILE A 344 -20.33 -1.04 3.46
C ILE A 344 -19.71 -0.16 2.37
N LEU A 345 -18.50 0.34 2.63
CA LEU A 345 -17.74 1.13 1.67
C LEU A 345 -16.79 0.22 0.88
N VAL A 346 -16.95 0.17 -0.44
CA VAL A 346 -16.05 -0.58 -1.35
C VAL A 346 -15.28 0.37 -2.25
N ARG A 347 -14.09 -0.03 -2.72
CA ARG A 347 -13.31 0.77 -3.68
C ARG A 347 -13.65 0.40 -5.11
N GLU A 348 -14.48 1.21 -5.75
CA GLU A 348 -14.66 1.20 -7.21
C GLU A 348 -13.36 1.63 -7.92
N CYS A 349 -13.02 0.99 -9.04
CA CYS A 349 -11.73 1.17 -9.72
C CYS A 349 -11.84 1.66 -11.17
N GLY A 350 -12.97 2.22 -11.62
CA GLY A 350 -13.13 2.78 -12.96
C GLY A 350 -12.41 4.11 -13.15
N ASN A 351 -12.13 4.85 -12.08
CA ASN A 351 -11.28 6.04 -12.14
C ASN A 351 -9.77 5.74 -12.08
N LYS A 352 -9.36 4.46 -12.03
CA LYS A 352 -7.94 4.09 -12.17
C LYS A 352 -7.61 3.92 -13.65
N ILE A 353 -6.58 4.64 -14.11
CA ILE A 353 -6.03 4.47 -15.46
C ILE A 353 -5.67 2.98 -15.66
N GLY A 354 -6.08 2.40 -16.79
CA GLY A 354 -5.87 0.97 -17.10
C GLY A 354 -6.90 0.01 -16.48
N SER A 355 -7.96 0.53 -15.84
CA SER A 355 -9.07 -0.25 -15.30
C SER A 355 -10.40 0.23 -15.90
N SER A 356 -11.52 -0.37 -15.50
CA SER A 356 -12.87 0.05 -15.90
C SER A 356 -13.85 0.03 -14.72
N SER A 357 -15.04 0.58 -14.93
CA SER A 357 -16.12 0.61 -13.94
C SER A 357 -16.57 -0.78 -13.49
N ARG A 358 -16.23 -1.84 -14.24
CA ARG A 358 -16.55 -3.23 -13.86
C ARG A 358 -15.67 -3.79 -12.74
N PHE A 359 -14.73 -3.03 -12.21
CA PHE A 359 -13.79 -3.53 -11.22
C PHE A 359 -13.95 -2.88 -9.85
N LEU A 360 -13.86 -3.71 -8.81
CA LEU A 360 -13.73 -3.31 -7.43
C LEU A 360 -12.39 -3.79 -6.87
N ARG A 361 -11.84 -3.05 -5.91
CA ARG A 361 -10.81 -3.54 -4.99
C ARG A 361 -11.43 -3.65 -3.60
N LEU A 362 -11.32 -4.83 -3.00
CA LEU A 362 -11.93 -5.14 -1.70
C LEU A 362 -10.83 -5.52 -0.72
N VAL A 363 -10.70 -4.74 0.36
CA VAL A 363 -9.67 -4.96 1.39
C VAL A 363 -10.01 -6.19 2.23
N VAL A 364 -8.98 -6.95 2.62
CA VAL A 364 -9.15 -8.13 3.48
C VAL A 364 -9.53 -7.67 4.88
N ARG A 365 -10.61 -8.25 5.41
CA ARG A 365 -11.23 -7.89 6.70
C ARG A 365 -11.56 -9.16 7.49
N PRO A 366 -11.86 -9.05 8.80
CA PRO A 366 -12.32 -10.18 9.59
C PRO A 366 -13.57 -10.86 9.02
N GLN A 367 -13.72 -12.16 9.29
CA GLN A 367 -14.80 -12.98 8.72
C GLN A 367 -16.21 -12.45 8.98
N VAL A 368 -16.45 -11.78 10.10
CA VAL A 368 -17.74 -11.13 10.39
C VAL A 368 -18.08 -10.06 9.35
N ASP A 369 -17.09 -9.26 8.95
CA ASP A 369 -17.27 -8.21 7.94
C ASP A 369 -17.36 -8.82 6.54
N VAL A 370 -16.54 -9.85 6.25
CA VAL A 370 -16.58 -10.54 4.95
C VAL A 370 -17.94 -11.19 4.70
N ARG A 371 -18.55 -11.81 5.71
CA ARG A 371 -19.93 -12.34 5.58
C ARG A 371 -20.93 -11.24 5.25
N ARG A 372 -20.84 -10.09 5.91
CA ARG A 372 -21.70 -8.92 5.62
C ARG A 372 -21.48 -8.41 4.19
N LEU A 373 -20.22 -8.34 3.74
CA LEU A 373 -19.87 -7.98 2.36
C LEU A 373 -20.51 -8.95 1.35
N VAL A 374 -20.35 -10.25 1.55
CA VAL A 374 -20.86 -11.27 0.62
C VAL A 374 -22.39 -11.23 0.56
N THR A 375 -23.08 -11.17 1.70
CA THR A 375 -24.54 -11.02 1.73
C THR A 375 -24.99 -9.72 1.04
N GLY A 376 -24.31 -8.61 1.29
CA GLY A 376 -24.63 -7.33 0.64
C GLY A 376 -24.43 -7.39 -0.87
N LEU A 377 -23.31 -7.94 -1.35
CA LEU A 377 -23.05 -8.11 -2.77
C LEU A 377 -24.08 -9.03 -3.43
N GLU A 378 -24.50 -10.11 -2.76
CA GLU A 378 -25.54 -11.01 -3.26
C GLU A 378 -26.88 -10.26 -3.47
N GLN A 379 -27.28 -9.44 -2.49
CA GLN A 379 -28.52 -8.65 -2.58
C GLN A 379 -28.42 -7.53 -3.63
N VAL A 380 -27.30 -6.81 -3.68
CA VAL A 380 -27.10 -5.72 -4.64
C VAL A 380 -27.04 -6.25 -6.08
N LEU A 381 -26.35 -7.36 -6.31
CA LEU A 381 -26.15 -7.91 -7.66
C LEU A 381 -27.31 -8.78 -8.15
N TYR A 382 -27.99 -9.50 -7.25
CA TYR A 382 -28.98 -10.53 -7.63
C TYR A 382 -30.36 -10.34 -6.97
N GLY A 383 -30.49 -9.53 -5.92
CA GLY A 383 -31.71 -9.37 -5.12
C GLY A 383 -32.91 -8.81 -5.90
N SER A 384 -32.68 -8.12 -7.02
CA SER A 384 -33.75 -7.63 -7.91
C SER A 384 -34.15 -8.61 -9.02
N ARG A 385 -33.46 -9.76 -9.16
CA ARG A 385 -33.58 -10.69 -10.30
C ARG A 385 -34.29 -12.02 -10.01
N ARG A 386 -35.01 -12.16 -8.89
CA ARG A 386 -35.95 -13.30 -8.72
C ARG A 386 -37.30 -13.12 -9.42
N GLY A 387 -37.50 -12.07 -10.22
CA GLY A 387 -38.77 -11.85 -10.92
C GLY A 387 -38.77 -10.95 -12.16
N ALA A 388 -37.63 -10.55 -12.73
CA ALA A 388 -37.63 -9.68 -13.91
C ALA A 388 -36.56 -10.12 -14.93
N ALA A 389 -37.02 -10.26 -16.18
CA ALA A 389 -36.23 -10.57 -17.35
C ALA A 389 -35.07 -9.58 -17.54
N VAL A 390 -34.02 -10.09 -18.21
CA VAL A 390 -32.81 -9.37 -18.62
C VAL A 390 -33.14 -7.98 -19.19
N PRO A 391 -32.60 -6.87 -18.63
CA PRO A 391 -32.74 -5.57 -19.26
C PRO A 391 -31.83 -5.49 -20.49
N GLU A 392 -32.40 -5.08 -21.62
CA GLU A 392 -31.67 -4.72 -22.84
C GLU A 392 -30.69 -3.55 -22.61
N LEU A 393 -29.66 -3.52 -23.47
CA LEU A 393 -28.60 -2.52 -23.54
C LEU A 393 -29.14 -1.08 -23.57
N GLY A 394 -28.94 -0.35 -22.48
CA GLY A 394 -29.06 1.11 -22.46
C GLY A 394 -27.89 1.74 -23.21
N THR A 395 -28.19 2.47 -24.28
CA THR A 395 -27.24 3.32 -25.01
C THR A 395 -26.60 4.35 -24.07
N GLY A 396 -25.27 4.45 -24.17
CA GLY A 396 -24.40 5.03 -23.15
C GLY A 396 -24.62 6.50 -22.79
N THR A 397 -24.28 6.81 -21.54
CA THR A 397 -23.94 8.15 -21.08
C THR A 397 -22.42 8.25 -21.05
N SER A 398 -21.88 9.07 -21.96
CA SER A 398 -20.46 9.41 -22.03
C SER A 398 -20.04 10.14 -20.76
N TYR A 399 -19.15 9.53 -19.99
CA TYR A 399 -18.35 10.23 -19.00
C TYR A 399 -16.89 10.18 -19.48
N SER A 400 -16.41 11.35 -19.89
CA SER A 400 -15.09 11.57 -20.45
C SER A 400 -14.04 11.32 -19.37
N SER A 401 -13.29 10.22 -19.47
CA SER A 401 -11.98 10.15 -18.81
C SER A 401 -11.15 11.30 -19.41
N GLY A 402 -10.49 12.10 -18.58
CA GLY A 402 -9.81 13.34 -18.99
C GLY A 402 -8.60 13.15 -19.90
N THR A 403 -8.59 12.12 -20.77
CA THR A 403 -7.60 11.96 -21.83
C THR A 403 -8.19 11.09 -22.95
N ALA A 404 -8.75 11.72 -23.99
CA ALA A 404 -9.32 11.04 -25.18
C ALA A 404 -8.33 10.16 -25.97
N ALA A 405 -7.05 10.11 -25.56
CA ALA A 405 -6.04 9.20 -26.06
C ALA A 405 -6.08 7.81 -25.37
N VAL A 406 -6.52 7.74 -24.10
CA VAL A 406 -6.58 6.49 -23.32
C VAL A 406 -7.82 5.68 -23.71
N ASP A 407 -8.97 6.32 -23.87
CA ASP A 407 -10.19 5.65 -24.34
C ASP A 407 -10.02 5.05 -25.75
N ARG A 408 -9.21 5.70 -26.61
CA ARG A 408 -8.83 5.16 -27.93
C ARG A 408 -7.89 3.97 -27.82
N LEU A 409 -6.85 4.04 -26.98
CA LEU A 409 -5.90 2.94 -26.80
C LEU A 409 -6.57 1.67 -26.21
N VAL A 410 -7.50 1.85 -25.26
CA VAL A 410 -8.25 0.77 -24.61
C VAL A 410 -9.33 0.19 -25.53
N SER A 411 -9.98 1.00 -26.37
CA SER A 411 -10.98 0.51 -27.34
C SER A 411 -10.34 -0.20 -28.54
N GLU A 412 -9.18 0.27 -29.03
CA GLU A 412 -8.46 -0.35 -30.14
C GLU A 412 -7.85 -1.71 -29.77
N THR A 413 -7.49 -1.94 -28.49
CA THR A 413 -6.90 -3.20 -28.03
C THR A 413 -7.93 -4.21 -27.52
N ASN A 414 -9.04 -3.77 -26.93
CA ASN A 414 -10.12 -4.66 -26.45
C ASN A 414 -11.18 -4.98 -27.52
N GLY A 415 -11.19 -4.28 -28.66
CA GLY A 415 -12.22 -4.38 -29.71
C GLY A 415 -11.89 -5.30 -30.90
N SER A 416 -10.67 -5.82 -31.03
CA SER A 416 -10.26 -6.61 -32.22
C SER A 416 -10.71 -8.08 -32.20
N GLY A 417 -11.45 -8.52 -31.18
CA GLY A 417 -11.94 -9.89 -31.05
C GLY A 417 -13.30 -10.21 -31.69
N VAL A 418 -14.02 -9.22 -32.26
CA VAL A 418 -15.43 -9.43 -32.68
C VAL A 418 -15.72 -9.14 -34.17
N GLN A 419 -14.75 -8.67 -34.96
CA GLN A 419 -14.98 -8.43 -36.40
C GLN A 419 -14.38 -9.49 -37.35
N GLY A 420 -13.77 -10.56 -36.84
CA GLY A 420 -13.19 -11.63 -37.67
C GLY A 420 -14.00 -12.93 -37.78
N LEU A 421 -15.02 -13.14 -36.94
CA LEU A 421 -15.69 -14.44 -36.79
C LEU A 421 -17.03 -14.58 -37.52
N ALA A 422 -17.48 -13.56 -38.25
CA ALA A 422 -18.71 -13.61 -39.04
C ALA A 422 -18.49 -13.89 -40.54
N ALA A 423 -17.25 -14.06 -41.01
CA ALA A 423 -16.94 -14.17 -42.44
C ALA A 423 -16.29 -15.50 -42.89
N GLN A 424 -16.16 -16.52 -42.02
CA GLN A 424 -15.61 -17.84 -42.42
C GLN A 424 -16.43 -19.04 -41.91
N ALA A 425 -17.76 -18.87 -41.81
CA ALA A 425 -18.68 -19.96 -41.47
C ALA A 425 -19.67 -20.27 -42.62
N GLN A 426 -19.20 -20.22 -43.87
CA GLN A 426 -19.92 -20.73 -45.04
C GLN A 426 -18.95 -21.44 -45.99
N SER A 427 -18.50 -22.63 -45.62
CA SER A 427 -18.23 -23.74 -46.55
C SER A 427 -17.62 -24.91 -45.79
N LEU A 428 -17.98 -26.12 -46.24
CA LEU A 428 -17.40 -27.43 -45.90
C LEU A 428 -18.09 -28.21 -44.77
N ALA A 429 -19.03 -29.05 -45.18
CA ALA A 429 -19.33 -30.33 -44.52
C ALA A 429 -18.17 -31.31 -44.71
N PRO A 430 -17.99 -32.29 -43.80
CA PRO A 430 -18.20 -33.68 -44.25
C PRO A 430 -18.77 -34.64 -43.17
N ALA A 431 -19.21 -35.81 -43.66
CA ALA A 431 -19.85 -36.93 -42.97
C ALA A 431 -18.81 -37.99 -42.46
N PRO A 432 -19.20 -39.16 -41.87
CA PRO A 432 -18.64 -39.68 -40.62
C PRO A 432 -17.59 -40.81 -40.78
N ALA A 433 -16.93 -41.18 -39.68
CA ALA A 433 -15.94 -42.26 -39.61
C ALA A 433 -16.23 -43.30 -38.49
N PRO A 434 -15.69 -44.53 -38.58
CA PRO A 434 -16.31 -45.76 -38.05
C PRO A 434 -15.68 -46.32 -36.76
N ALA A 435 -16.20 -47.49 -36.35
CA ALA A 435 -16.01 -48.17 -35.06
C ALA A 435 -14.82 -49.16 -34.96
N ALA A 436 -14.59 -49.56 -33.69
CA ALA A 436 -14.01 -50.81 -33.16
C ALA A 436 -12.50 -50.87 -32.87
N GLY A 437 -12.16 -51.30 -31.64
CA GLY A 437 -10.80 -51.70 -31.25
C GLY A 437 -10.53 -51.81 -29.74
N THR A 438 -11.09 -52.85 -29.10
CA THR A 438 -10.50 -53.66 -28.02
C THR A 438 -9.66 -53.00 -26.90
N GLY A 439 -10.18 -52.99 -25.67
CA GLY A 439 -9.39 -52.76 -24.45
C GLY A 439 -10.02 -53.41 -23.21
N MET A 440 -9.28 -54.34 -22.60
CA MET A 440 -9.42 -54.87 -21.23
C MET A 440 -8.00 -55.19 -20.74
N PRO A 441 -7.71 -55.31 -19.41
CA PRO A 441 -8.60 -55.14 -18.26
C PRO A 441 -8.06 -54.23 -17.13
N LEU A 442 -8.98 -53.93 -16.21
CA LEU A 442 -8.82 -53.40 -14.84
C LEU A 442 -7.95 -54.30 -13.93
N PRO A 443 -7.47 -53.78 -12.79
CA PRO A 443 -7.41 -54.56 -11.56
C PRO A 443 -8.54 -54.21 -10.59
N ALA A 444 -9.05 -55.25 -9.95
CA ALA A 444 -10.24 -55.30 -9.13
C ALA A 444 -10.02 -54.87 -7.68
N ALA A 445 -11.14 -54.48 -7.07
CA ALA A 445 -11.35 -54.35 -5.63
C ALA A 445 -11.23 -55.70 -4.90
N VAL A 446 -10.75 -55.64 -3.65
CA VAL A 446 -10.84 -56.73 -2.67
C VAL A 446 -11.78 -56.29 -1.55
N GLN A 447 -12.79 -57.11 -1.28
CA GLN A 447 -13.76 -56.99 -0.18
C GLN A 447 -13.33 -57.87 1.03
N PRO A 448 -13.91 -57.65 2.23
CA PRO A 448 -13.38 -58.13 3.51
C PRO A 448 -14.03 -59.44 4.03
N GLY A 449 -13.32 -60.17 4.89
CA GLY A 449 -13.85 -61.23 5.76
C GLY A 449 -12.96 -61.32 7.02
N ALA A 450 -13.46 -61.01 8.22
CA ALA A 450 -14.31 -61.80 9.13
C ALA A 450 -13.49 -62.76 10.02
N GLY A 451 -13.58 -62.58 11.35
CA GLY A 451 -13.16 -63.59 12.35
C GLY A 451 -12.62 -63.02 13.67
N MET A 452 -13.47 -62.98 14.70
CA MET A 452 -13.23 -62.52 16.09
C MET A 452 -12.38 -63.51 16.93
N PRO A 453 -12.02 -63.22 18.21
CA PRO A 453 -12.98 -63.37 19.32
C PRO A 453 -13.00 -62.24 20.36
N MET A 454 -14.22 -62.01 20.89
CA MET A 454 -14.63 -61.29 22.12
C MET A 454 -14.50 -62.24 23.34
N PRO A 455 -14.60 -61.82 24.63
CA PRO A 455 -15.79 -61.19 25.26
C PRO A 455 -15.44 -60.12 26.36
N ALA A 456 -16.32 -59.43 27.08
CA ALA A 456 -17.73 -59.60 27.44
C ALA A 456 -18.37 -58.24 27.86
N ALA A 457 -19.71 -58.23 27.93
CA ALA A 457 -20.62 -57.10 28.22
C ALA A 457 -20.97 -56.93 29.73
N PRO A 458 -21.78 -55.92 30.15
CA PRO A 458 -21.71 -55.29 31.49
C PRO A 458 -22.84 -55.58 32.52
N GLN A 459 -22.59 -55.14 33.78
CA GLN A 459 -23.46 -54.87 34.96
C GLN A 459 -23.96 -56.08 35.82
N PRO A 460 -24.17 -55.98 37.18
CA PRO A 460 -24.74 -54.86 37.97
C PRO A 460 -24.10 -54.56 39.37
N ALA A 461 -24.72 -53.63 40.12
CA ALA A 461 -24.33 -53.04 41.43
C ALA A 461 -24.24 -54.01 42.63
N PRO A 462 -23.64 -53.56 43.77
CA PRO A 462 -24.49 -53.25 44.92
C PRO A 462 -24.07 -52.01 45.74
N ALA A 463 -24.99 -51.59 46.62
CA ALA A 463 -24.90 -50.43 47.51
C ALA A 463 -24.47 -50.78 48.95
N ALA A 464 -24.05 -49.71 49.65
CA ALA A 464 -23.99 -49.45 51.09
C ALA A 464 -22.72 -49.84 51.90
N THR A 465 -21.99 -48.82 52.39
CA THR A 465 -21.90 -48.44 53.82
C THR A 465 -21.10 -47.13 54.00
N ALA A 466 -21.35 -46.42 55.10
CA ALA A 466 -21.02 -45.00 55.32
C ALA A 466 -19.90 -44.73 56.36
N ALA A 467 -19.26 -43.56 56.21
CA ALA A 467 -18.49 -42.70 57.15
C ALA A 467 -17.11 -43.17 57.70
N PRO A 468 -16.09 -42.27 57.78
CA PRO A 468 -16.03 -41.25 58.85
C PRO A 468 -15.62 -39.81 58.39
N ALA A 469 -15.82 -38.84 59.28
CA ALA A 469 -15.66 -37.39 59.10
C ALA A 469 -14.19 -36.89 59.06
N PRO A 470 -13.90 -35.73 58.44
CA PRO A 470 -12.60 -35.07 58.54
C PRO A 470 -12.53 -33.98 59.63
N LEU A 471 -11.33 -33.87 60.24
CA LEU A 471 -10.86 -32.88 61.22
C LEU A 471 -10.23 -31.63 60.55
N PRO A 472 -10.01 -30.52 61.28
CA PRO A 472 -9.94 -29.17 60.72
C PRO A 472 -8.51 -28.70 60.35
N ALA A 473 -8.43 -27.77 59.38
CA ALA A 473 -7.20 -27.09 59.01
C ALA A 473 -6.97 -25.80 59.85
N ALA A 474 -5.71 -25.59 60.23
CA ALA A 474 -5.18 -24.55 61.12
C ALA A 474 -4.78 -23.24 60.36
N PRO A 475 -4.48 -22.13 61.08
CA PRO A 475 -4.64 -20.76 60.59
C PRO A 475 -3.37 -20.11 60.03
N LEU A 476 -3.55 -19.04 59.24
CA LEU A 476 -2.49 -18.13 58.77
C LEU A 476 -2.79 -16.68 59.21
N PRO A 477 -1.77 -15.80 59.25
CA PRO A 477 -1.60 -14.80 60.31
C PRO A 477 -2.25 -13.43 60.02
N ALA A 478 -2.47 -12.69 61.10
CA ALA A 478 -3.09 -11.36 61.14
C ALA A 478 -2.13 -10.23 60.76
N MET A 479 -2.64 -9.27 59.99
CA MET A 479 -2.05 -7.95 59.70
C MET A 479 -3.16 -6.88 59.88
N PRO A 480 -2.80 -5.60 60.12
CA PRO A 480 -3.39 -4.79 61.18
C PRO A 480 -4.63 -3.98 60.79
N LEU A 481 -5.42 -3.64 61.81
CA LEU A 481 -6.67 -2.87 61.77
C LEU A 481 -6.47 -1.44 61.25
N PRO A 482 -7.39 -0.90 60.41
CA PRO A 482 -7.48 0.53 60.19
C PRO A 482 -8.25 1.22 61.34
N ALA A 483 -7.80 2.43 61.67
CA ALA A 483 -8.33 3.29 62.71
C ALA A 483 -9.80 3.70 62.46
N VAL A 484 -10.52 3.88 63.57
CA VAL A 484 -11.89 4.40 63.65
C VAL A 484 -11.96 5.81 63.06
N GLN A 485 -12.64 5.98 61.94
CA GLN A 485 -12.99 7.30 61.40
C GLN A 485 -14.25 7.82 62.09
N GLN A 486 -14.18 9.06 62.58
CA GLN A 486 -15.33 9.79 63.14
C GLN A 486 -16.42 10.03 62.08
N PRO A 487 -17.70 10.14 62.48
CA PRO A 487 -18.79 10.40 61.52
C PRO A 487 -18.64 11.79 60.89
N VAL A 488 -18.53 11.80 59.56
CA VAL A 488 -18.53 13.02 58.73
C VAL A 488 -19.95 13.63 58.76
N PRO A 489 -20.11 14.95 58.96
CA PRO A 489 -21.43 15.58 58.94
C PRO A 489 -22.05 15.52 57.54
N ALA A 490 -23.37 15.30 57.48
CA ALA A 490 -24.13 15.24 56.25
C ALA A 490 -23.95 16.52 55.39
N PRO A 491 -23.81 16.41 54.06
CA PRO A 491 -23.67 17.57 53.20
C PRO A 491 -24.95 18.40 53.23
N GLN A 492 -24.82 19.71 53.45
CA GLN A 492 -25.93 20.65 53.32
C GLN A 492 -26.39 20.72 51.85
N PRO A 493 -27.69 20.92 51.58
CA PRO A 493 -28.19 21.03 50.22
C PRO A 493 -27.59 22.25 49.53
N VAL A 494 -26.98 22.02 48.38
CA VAL A 494 -26.47 23.07 47.49
C VAL A 494 -27.67 23.87 46.95
N PRO A 495 -27.65 25.22 46.99
CA PRO A 495 -28.72 26.01 46.41
C PRO A 495 -28.88 25.71 44.91
N ALA A 496 -30.12 25.57 44.45
CA ALA A 496 -30.41 25.41 43.03
C ALA A 496 -29.81 26.57 42.22
N PRO A 497 -29.19 26.30 41.05
CA PRO A 497 -28.63 27.34 40.21
C PRO A 497 -29.74 28.31 39.80
N GLN A 498 -29.50 29.61 40.04
CA GLN A 498 -30.42 30.65 39.55
C GLN A 498 -30.45 30.63 38.02
N PRO A 499 -31.62 30.87 37.39
CA PRO A 499 -31.71 30.94 35.94
C PRO A 499 -30.80 32.05 35.41
N VAL A 500 -29.82 31.67 34.60
CA VAL A 500 -29.03 32.64 33.84
C VAL A 500 -29.98 33.33 32.85
N PRO A 501 -30.03 34.67 32.78
CA PRO A 501 -30.85 35.36 31.80
C PRO A 501 -30.51 34.87 30.39
N ALA A 502 -31.55 34.56 29.60
CA ALA A 502 -31.38 34.17 28.22
C ALA A 502 -30.53 35.23 27.49
N PRO A 503 -29.54 34.83 26.67
CA PRO A 503 -28.75 35.78 25.91
C PRO A 503 -29.69 36.61 25.03
N GLN A 504 -29.62 37.94 25.14
CA GLN A 504 -30.37 38.81 24.27
C GLN A 504 -29.95 38.55 22.81
N PRO A 505 -30.89 38.59 21.85
CA PRO A 505 -30.55 38.39 20.44
C PRO A 505 -29.55 39.47 20.03
N VAL A 506 -28.32 39.06 19.71
CA VAL A 506 -27.38 39.91 19.00
C VAL A 506 -27.98 40.15 17.61
N PRO A 507 -28.12 41.40 17.15
CA PRO A 507 -28.62 41.67 15.80
C PRO A 507 -27.76 40.92 14.79
N VAL A 508 -28.38 40.01 14.04
CA VAL A 508 -27.74 39.36 12.90
C VAL A 508 -27.43 40.48 11.90
N PRO A 509 -26.17 40.66 11.46
CA PRO A 509 -25.86 41.61 10.40
C PRO A 509 -26.68 41.23 9.18
N VAL A 510 -27.55 42.15 8.73
CA VAL A 510 -28.24 42.01 7.45
C VAL A 510 -27.13 41.89 6.39
N PRO A 511 -27.14 40.86 5.52
CA PRO A 511 -26.19 40.77 4.44
C PRO A 511 -26.32 42.03 3.58
N GLN A 512 -25.27 42.86 3.54
CA GLN A 512 -25.23 43.94 2.57
C GLN A 512 -25.25 43.32 1.18
N PRO A 513 -25.97 43.90 0.21
CA PRO A 513 -25.94 43.45 -1.18
C PRO A 513 -24.49 43.38 -1.64
N VAL A 514 -24.09 42.21 -2.15
CA VAL A 514 -22.79 42.05 -2.81
C VAL A 514 -22.72 43.08 -3.93
N PRO A 515 -21.74 43.99 -3.94
CA PRO A 515 -21.56 44.92 -5.04
C PRO A 515 -21.45 44.13 -6.35
N ALA A 516 -22.19 44.56 -7.37
CA ALA A 516 -22.06 43.97 -8.70
C ALA A 516 -20.58 43.96 -9.12
N PRO A 517 -20.09 42.88 -9.76
CA PRO A 517 -18.70 42.79 -10.19
C PRO A 517 -18.39 43.99 -11.08
N GLN A 518 -17.42 44.80 -10.66
CA GLN A 518 -16.92 45.86 -11.52
C GLN A 518 -16.29 45.22 -12.77
N PRO A 519 -16.49 45.79 -13.97
CA PRO A 519 -15.83 45.32 -15.17
C PRO A 519 -14.32 45.27 -14.93
N VAL A 520 -13.73 44.10 -15.09
CA VAL A 520 -12.27 43.95 -15.07
C VAL A 520 -11.71 44.82 -16.19
N PRO A 521 -10.78 45.75 -15.91
CA PRO A 521 -10.14 46.51 -16.97
C PRO A 521 -9.51 45.55 -17.97
N VAL A 522 -9.83 45.73 -19.26
CA VAL A 522 -9.17 45.00 -20.35
C VAL A 522 -7.67 45.25 -20.21
N PRO A 523 -6.82 44.21 -20.17
CA PRO A 523 -5.38 44.39 -20.14
C PRO A 523 -4.96 45.25 -21.33
N GLN A 524 -4.34 46.40 -21.08
CA GLN A 524 -3.74 47.16 -22.15
C GLN A 524 -2.65 46.31 -22.82
N PRO A 525 -2.53 46.35 -24.16
CA PRO A 525 -1.47 45.64 -24.86
C PRO A 525 -0.11 46.03 -24.26
N VAL A 526 0.65 45.03 -23.83
CA VAL A 526 2.03 45.21 -23.38
C VAL A 526 2.81 45.82 -24.57
N PRO A 527 3.48 46.97 -24.39
CA PRO A 527 4.32 47.54 -25.44
C PRO A 527 5.35 46.51 -25.90
N ALA A 528 5.53 46.38 -27.21
CA ALA A 528 6.55 45.52 -27.79
C ALA A 528 7.92 45.83 -27.16
N PRO A 529 8.73 44.81 -26.82
CA PRO A 529 10.05 45.03 -26.24
C PRO A 529 10.89 45.88 -27.19
N GLN A 530 11.42 46.99 -26.69
CA GLN A 530 12.36 47.80 -27.44
C GLN A 530 13.64 46.98 -27.70
N PRO A 531 14.28 47.15 -28.87
CA PRO A 531 15.55 46.47 -29.16
C PRO A 531 16.58 46.83 -28.09
N VAL A 532 17.14 45.80 -27.45
CA VAL A 532 18.27 45.97 -26.53
C VAL A 532 19.45 46.51 -27.35
N PRO A 533 20.12 47.60 -26.93
CA PRO A 533 21.31 48.08 -27.62
C PRO A 533 22.38 47.00 -27.65
N VAL A 534 22.90 46.70 -28.83
CA VAL A 534 24.06 45.82 -29.02
C VAL A 534 25.22 46.40 -28.20
N PRO A 535 25.91 45.60 -27.38
CA PRO A 535 27.09 46.08 -26.66
C PRO A 535 28.14 46.56 -27.67
N VAL A 536 28.50 47.84 -27.59
CA VAL A 536 29.66 48.38 -28.29
C VAL A 536 30.89 47.66 -27.74
N GLN A 537 31.64 46.98 -28.61
CA GLN A 537 32.89 46.33 -28.24
C GLN A 537 33.84 47.38 -27.66
N GLN A 538 34.15 47.26 -26.37
CA GLN A 538 35.28 47.96 -25.78
C GLN A 538 36.58 47.34 -26.33
N PRO A 539 37.59 48.14 -26.69
CA PRO A 539 38.88 47.60 -27.10
C PRO A 539 39.50 46.80 -25.94
N MET A 540 39.82 45.53 -26.21
CA MET A 540 40.53 44.66 -25.27
C MET A 540 41.85 45.32 -24.85
N ALA A 541 42.08 45.41 -23.54
CA ALA A 541 43.42 45.67 -23.01
C ALA A 541 44.40 44.57 -23.49
N PRO A 542 45.66 44.91 -23.81
CA PRO A 542 46.61 43.94 -24.31
C PRO A 542 46.93 42.88 -23.25
N VAL A 543 46.81 41.62 -23.65
CA VAL A 543 47.19 40.44 -22.84
C VAL A 543 48.71 40.47 -22.63
N PRO A 544 49.23 40.30 -21.40
CA PRO A 544 50.68 40.18 -21.17
C PRO A 544 51.25 38.95 -21.87
N ALA A 545 52.38 39.11 -22.56
CA ALA A 545 53.08 38.03 -23.23
C ALA A 545 53.53 36.94 -22.22
N PRO A 546 53.41 35.65 -22.55
CA PRO A 546 53.91 34.58 -21.70
C PRO A 546 55.43 34.61 -21.61
N SER A 547 55.96 34.47 -20.40
CA SER A 547 57.40 34.38 -20.14
C SER A 547 58.00 33.10 -20.76
N PRO A 548 59.25 33.15 -21.27
CA PRO A 548 59.86 32.02 -21.95
C PRO A 548 60.16 30.87 -20.96
N VAL A 549 59.73 29.66 -21.35
CA VAL A 549 60.04 28.41 -20.66
C VAL A 549 61.51 28.04 -20.92
N PRO A 550 62.30 27.64 -19.91
CA PRO A 550 63.68 27.18 -20.12
C PRO A 550 63.71 25.88 -20.93
N ALA A 551 64.64 25.81 -21.88
CA ALA A 551 64.85 24.66 -22.76
C ALA A 551 65.27 23.39 -21.99
N PRO A 552 64.81 22.20 -22.41
CA PRO A 552 65.27 20.93 -21.83
C PRO A 552 66.71 20.63 -22.26
N THR A 553 67.52 20.18 -21.30
CA THR A 553 68.89 19.71 -21.50
C THR A 553 68.93 18.42 -22.32
N ALA A 554 69.92 18.34 -23.21
CA ALA A 554 70.15 17.24 -24.14
C ALA A 554 70.59 15.94 -23.42
N VAL A 555 70.00 14.82 -23.82
CA VAL A 555 70.54 13.46 -23.58
C VAL A 555 70.93 12.88 -24.95
N PRO A 556 72.12 12.28 -25.10
CA PRO A 556 72.58 11.76 -26.38
C PRO A 556 71.90 10.43 -26.76
N ALA A 557 71.68 10.25 -28.07
CA ALA A 557 71.34 8.99 -28.74
C ALA A 557 72.55 8.54 -29.60
N PRO A 558 72.55 7.42 -30.35
CA PRO A 558 71.60 6.29 -30.43
C PRO A 558 72.30 4.90 -30.51
N ALA A 559 71.52 3.80 -30.56
CA ALA A 559 71.90 2.59 -31.30
C ALA A 559 70.64 1.88 -31.83
N ALA A 560 70.84 1.12 -32.91
CA ALA A 560 69.93 0.93 -34.04
C ALA A 560 68.80 -0.11 -33.88
N ALA A 561 67.90 -0.03 -34.86
CA ALA A 561 66.60 -0.68 -35.02
C ALA A 561 66.63 -2.18 -35.37
N VAL A 562 65.55 -2.89 -34.98
CA VAL A 562 64.86 -3.92 -35.80
C VAL A 562 63.35 -3.88 -35.46
N ALA A 563 62.50 -3.91 -36.50
CA ALA A 563 61.03 -3.95 -36.47
C ALA A 563 60.52 -5.36 -36.86
N PRO A 564 59.20 -5.68 -36.96
CA PRO A 564 58.01 -5.26 -36.19
C PRO A 564 57.12 -6.45 -35.70
N THR A 565 55.93 -6.12 -35.14
CA THR A 565 54.60 -6.86 -35.13
C THR A 565 54.29 -7.83 -33.94
N PRO A 566 53.01 -8.01 -33.49
CA PRO A 566 51.93 -7.11 -32.99
C PRO A 566 51.36 -7.55 -31.57
N PRO A 567 50.30 -6.92 -30.97
CA PRO A 567 50.20 -6.67 -29.51
C PRO A 567 49.27 -7.58 -28.66
N GLY A 568 49.44 -7.54 -27.32
CA GLY A 568 48.31 -7.58 -26.37
C GLY A 568 48.47 -8.25 -24.98
N VAL A 569 49.31 -7.70 -24.08
CA VAL A 569 49.38 -8.00 -22.61
C VAL A 569 49.46 -6.63 -21.88
N PRO A 570 49.11 -6.44 -20.58
CA PRO A 570 48.12 -5.45 -20.13
C PRO A 570 48.74 -4.30 -19.30
N ALA A 571 47.92 -3.33 -18.89
CA ALA A 571 48.21 -2.47 -17.74
C ALA A 571 46.86 -2.15 -17.06
N ARG A 572 46.52 -2.74 -15.90
CA ARG A 572 47.04 -2.58 -14.52
C ARG A 572 46.62 -1.24 -13.90
N GLY A 573 45.66 -1.31 -12.97
CA GLY A 573 45.31 -0.20 -12.09
C GLY A 573 43.91 -0.29 -11.47
N GLY A 574 43.54 -1.40 -10.82
CA GLY A 574 42.29 -1.50 -10.07
C GLY A 574 42.22 -2.81 -9.27
N LEU A 575 42.04 -2.69 -7.94
CA LEU A 575 41.97 -3.81 -7.00
C LEU A 575 40.77 -4.73 -7.32
N THR A 576 40.95 -6.04 -7.25
CA THR A 576 39.89 -7.02 -7.50
C THR A 576 39.29 -7.55 -6.19
N ALA A 577 38.01 -7.94 -6.26
CA ALA A 577 37.11 -8.29 -5.15
C ALA A 577 37.53 -9.48 -4.26
N ALA A 578 38.74 -10.03 -4.43
CA ALA A 578 39.29 -11.11 -3.62
C ALA A 578 40.19 -10.62 -2.46
N GLN A 579 40.52 -9.32 -2.37
CA GLN A 579 41.41 -8.78 -1.33
C GLN A 579 40.70 -8.16 -0.11
N VAL A 580 39.38 -8.33 0.01
CA VAL A 580 38.59 -7.86 1.18
C VAL A 580 38.14 -9.03 2.08
N ARG A 581 38.54 -10.28 1.78
CA ARG A 581 38.25 -11.44 2.64
C ARG A 581 39.52 -12.19 3.01
N GLY A 582 39.99 -11.99 4.23
CA GLY A 582 40.94 -12.90 4.87
C GLY A 582 41.86 -12.28 5.91
N MET A 583 41.38 -12.15 7.15
CA MET A 583 42.22 -12.42 8.34
C MET A 583 41.36 -13.20 9.34
N THR A 584 41.84 -14.38 9.71
CA THR A 584 41.16 -15.45 10.47
C THR A 584 41.53 -15.44 11.96
N ALA A 585 40.54 -15.65 12.85
CA ALA A 585 40.60 -16.49 14.05
C ALA A 585 39.16 -16.77 14.58
N PRO A 586 38.89 -17.89 15.27
CA PRO A 586 37.62 -18.61 15.14
C PRO A 586 36.61 -18.23 16.24
N ALA A 587 35.35 -18.08 15.85
CA ALA A 587 34.21 -18.23 16.74
C ALA A 587 33.09 -18.95 15.98
N SER A 588 32.67 -20.06 16.56
CA SER A 588 31.52 -20.88 16.18
C SER A 588 30.22 -20.10 16.28
N ASP A 589 29.25 -20.50 15.45
CA ASP A 589 27.83 -20.14 15.46
C ASP A 589 27.46 -18.71 15.06
N LEU A 590 27.44 -18.46 13.74
CA LEU A 590 26.58 -17.43 13.16
C LEU A 590 25.85 -18.00 11.94
N THR A 591 24.58 -18.33 12.13
CA THR A 591 23.58 -18.44 11.07
C THR A 591 23.48 -17.12 10.29
N PRO A 592 23.32 -17.13 8.96
CA PRO A 592 23.06 -15.91 8.21
C PRO A 592 21.76 -15.26 8.71
N ALA A 593 21.83 -13.97 9.04
CA ALA A 593 20.67 -13.20 9.48
C ALA A 593 19.61 -13.13 8.36
N PRO A 594 18.32 -13.41 8.64
CA PRO A 594 17.28 -13.41 7.62
C PRO A 594 17.03 -11.98 7.13
N ALA A 595 17.15 -11.78 5.81
CA ALA A 595 16.93 -10.49 5.16
C ALA A 595 15.45 -10.19 4.89
N THR A 596 14.57 -10.60 5.81
CA THR A 596 13.22 -10.09 5.84
C THR A 596 13.30 -8.67 6.36
N GLY A 597 12.65 -7.71 5.70
CA GLY A 597 12.61 -6.33 6.20
C GLY A 597 11.94 -6.19 7.57
N TRP A 598 11.49 -7.28 8.19
CA TRP A 598 11.10 -7.41 9.58
C TRP A 598 11.52 -8.80 10.07
N PRO A 599 12.16 -8.95 11.23
CA PRO A 599 12.58 -10.26 11.75
C PRO A 599 11.37 -11.18 11.92
N ASN A 600 11.55 -12.48 11.68
CA ASN A 600 10.57 -13.49 12.10
C ASN A 600 10.40 -13.42 13.63
N ALA A 601 9.25 -13.85 14.17
CA ALA A 601 8.95 -13.82 15.62
C ALA A 601 10.10 -14.33 16.51
N GLN A 602 10.85 -15.34 16.04
CA GLN A 602 12.01 -15.92 16.74
C GLN A 602 13.28 -15.06 16.73
N SER A 603 13.37 -14.08 15.84
CA SER A 603 14.50 -13.16 15.67
C SER A 603 14.23 -11.76 16.24
N TRP A 604 13.08 -11.54 16.88
CA TRP A 604 12.85 -10.33 17.67
C TRP A 604 13.66 -10.40 18.97
N PRO A 605 14.26 -9.29 19.43
CA PRO A 605 14.89 -9.25 20.73
C PRO A 605 13.84 -9.56 21.82
N ASN A 606 14.04 -10.65 22.58
CA ASN A 606 13.18 -10.98 23.71
C ASN A 606 13.27 -9.88 24.79
N ALA A 607 12.13 -9.39 25.27
CA ALA A 607 12.03 -8.40 26.35
C ALA A 607 12.36 -8.96 27.75
N ALA A 608 13.32 -9.89 27.86
CA ALA A 608 13.77 -10.48 29.11
C ALA A 608 15.25 -10.16 29.33
N GLY A 609 15.53 -8.94 29.80
CA GLY A 609 16.91 -8.51 30.02
C GLY A 609 17.10 -7.12 30.61
N MET A 610 16.12 -6.57 31.34
CA MET A 610 16.34 -5.39 32.19
C MET A 610 15.59 -5.57 33.52
N GLY A 611 16.26 -6.21 34.47
CA GLY A 611 15.79 -6.33 35.84
C GLY A 611 16.85 -6.98 36.71
N GLN A 612 17.34 -6.22 37.69
CA GLN A 612 18.25 -6.59 38.78
C GLN A 612 19.76 -6.47 38.52
N GLN A 613 20.27 -5.24 38.66
CA GLN A 613 21.44 -4.97 39.51
C GLN A 613 21.20 -3.70 40.32
N ALA A 614 20.75 -3.87 41.57
CA ALA A 614 20.96 -2.95 42.69
C ALA A 614 20.53 -3.70 43.96
N GLY A 615 21.50 -4.00 44.82
CA GLY A 615 21.35 -4.77 46.07
C GLY A 615 22.58 -5.61 46.35
#